data_AF-F9WQP8-F1
#
_entry.id   AF-F9WQP8-F1
#
_cell.length_a   1.000
_cell.length_b   1.000
_cell.length_c   1.000
_cell.angle_alpha   90.00
_cell.angle_beta   90.00
_cell.angle_gamma   90.00
#
_symmetry.space_group_name_H-M   'P 1'
#
loop_
_entity.id
_entity.type
_entity.pdbx_description
1 polymer ?
#
loop_
_entity_poly.entity_id
_entity_poly.type
_entity_poly.pdbx_seq_one_letter_code
_entity_poly.pdbx_strand_id
1 'polypeptide(L)'
;MNTGMAGRGRQDQGAGDEPPFARVRLEDVPRQRWTLYSSVGDVLLRGARPPEQVPLSECLVRVGCQAADIGVDVRMDDVIREPQSYIPDADVRRRVLNLSACQTYALVCKVVPQLQRNGITSVLEWGGADESGVAKRAVRNAVADDGLWNTTRCLLDAAFSAAKDADAREMAERKRIVMERIVSEKERVERATIEDEMRRESLMITMERQDDLTKLRTEILIRELIKSKRIGGRELRELRERQSNVKCCVSLL
;
A
#
# COMPACT_ATOMS: atom_id res chain seq x y z
N MET A 1 9.13 -66.77 -34.75
CA MET A 1 9.46 -66.34 -33.38
C MET A 1 8.68 -65.06 -33.10
N ASN A 2 7.60 -65.18 -32.35
CA ASN A 2 6.79 -64.07 -31.84
C ASN A 2 7.12 -63.85 -30.37
N THR A 3 7.34 -62.60 -29.98
CA THR A 3 7.45 -62.10 -28.60
C THR A 3 7.25 -60.59 -28.73
N GLY A 4 6.35 -59.89 -28.06
CA GLY A 4 5.36 -60.23 -27.06
C GLY A 4 4.87 -58.92 -26.44
N MET A 5 3.55 -58.84 -26.19
CA MET A 5 2.86 -58.02 -25.17
C MET A 5 2.73 -56.51 -25.48
N ALA A 6 1.55 -55.96 -25.80
CA ALA A 6 0.29 -55.85 -25.04
C ALA A 6 0.36 -54.91 -23.83
N GLY A 7 -0.50 -53.89 -23.83
CA GLY A 7 -0.83 -53.11 -22.62
C GLY A 7 -1.36 -51.71 -22.88
N ARG A 8 -2.67 -51.58 -23.16
CA ARG A 8 -3.42 -50.33 -22.98
C ARG A 8 -3.41 -49.94 -21.49
N GLY A 9 -3.08 -48.70 -21.18
CA GLY A 9 -3.27 -48.07 -19.87
C GLY A 9 -3.68 -46.61 -20.06
N ARG A 10 -4.74 -46.22 -19.35
CA ARG A 10 -5.48 -44.95 -19.42
C ARG A 10 -4.78 -43.82 -18.66
N GLN A 11 -5.07 -42.60 -19.12
CA GLN A 11 -5.40 -41.38 -18.35
C GLN A 11 -4.44 -40.91 -17.24
N ASP A 12 -3.96 -39.67 -17.45
CA ASP A 12 -4.23 -38.49 -16.61
C ASP A 12 -3.01 -37.75 -16.05
N GLN A 13 -3.14 -36.42 -16.08
CA GLN A 13 -2.46 -35.39 -15.28
C GLN A 13 -1.03 -34.98 -15.66
N GLY A 14 -0.96 -33.87 -16.39
CA GLY A 14 0.24 -33.03 -16.52
C GLY A 14 -0.06 -31.66 -17.13
N ALA A 15 -1.31 -31.19 -17.04
CA ALA A 15 -1.69 -29.82 -17.35
C ALA A 15 -1.84 -29.09 -16.01
N GLY A 16 -0.80 -28.37 -15.64
CA GLY A 16 -0.74 -27.58 -14.43
C GLY A 16 0.30 -26.50 -14.65
N ASP A 17 0.04 -25.63 -15.63
CA ASP A 17 0.62 -24.31 -15.70
C ASP A 17 0.47 -23.68 -14.33
N GLU A 18 1.58 -23.60 -13.59
CA GLU A 18 1.68 -22.84 -12.37
C GLU A 18 1.29 -21.41 -12.71
N PRO A 19 0.15 -20.89 -12.22
CA PRO A 19 -0.22 -19.52 -12.53
C PRO A 19 0.81 -18.65 -11.84
N PRO A 20 1.50 -17.73 -12.55
CA PRO A 20 2.24 -16.71 -11.86
C PRO A 20 1.24 -15.99 -10.96
N PHE A 21 1.68 -15.62 -9.76
CA PHE A 21 0.98 -14.78 -8.79
C PHE A 21 0.44 -13.51 -9.46
N ALA A 22 -0.65 -13.65 -10.21
CA ALA A 22 -1.31 -12.60 -10.94
C ALA A 22 -2.40 -12.14 -9.99
N ARG A 23 -1.94 -11.30 -9.05
CA ARG A 23 -2.65 -10.17 -8.47
C ARG A 23 -4.14 -10.44 -8.46
N VAL A 24 -4.65 -10.91 -7.32
CA VAL A 24 -6.05 -10.70 -6.94
C VAL A 24 -6.30 -9.23 -7.21
N ARG A 25 -6.90 -8.95 -8.37
CA ARG A 25 -7.54 -7.68 -8.62
C ARG A 25 -8.68 -7.77 -7.63
N LEU A 26 -8.44 -7.23 -6.44
CA LEU A 26 -9.52 -6.74 -5.60
C LEU A 26 -10.29 -5.88 -6.57
N GLU A 27 -11.38 -6.44 -7.09
CA GLU A 27 -12.45 -5.65 -7.66
C GLU A 27 -12.73 -4.63 -6.56
N ASP A 28 -12.23 -3.41 -6.79
CA ASP A 28 -12.48 -2.24 -5.98
C ASP A 28 -14.00 -2.12 -5.94
N VAL A 29 -14.62 -2.74 -4.93
CA VAL A 29 -15.99 -2.43 -4.55
C VAL A 29 -15.93 -0.92 -4.34
N PRO A 30 -16.62 -0.09 -5.14
CA PRO A 30 -16.45 1.35 -5.07
C PRO A 30 -17.14 1.83 -3.79
N ARG A 31 -16.46 1.68 -2.66
CA ARG A 31 -16.92 2.06 -1.34
C ARG A 31 -16.18 3.34 -0.94
N GLN A 32 -16.96 4.41 -1.12
CA GLN A 32 -16.83 5.77 -0.61
C GLN A 32 -15.96 6.71 -1.45
N ARG A 33 -16.66 7.57 -2.22
CA ARG A 33 -16.12 8.65 -3.08
C ARG A 33 -15.65 9.89 -2.31
N TRP A 34 -15.72 9.88 -0.98
CA TRP A 34 -15.53 11.09 -0.18
C TRP A 34 -14.32 10.97 0.74
N THR A 35 -13.36 11.85 0.53
CA THR A 35 -12.22 12.10 1.41
C THR A 35 -12.53 13.27 2.35
N LEU A 36 -11.71 13.47 3.39
CA LEU A 36 -11.82 14.64 4.27
C LEU A 36 -11.69 15.97 3.50
N TYR A 37 -11.02 15.96 2.35
CA TYR A 37 -10.83 17.12 1.48
C TYR A 37 -11.93 17.30 0.44
N SER A 38 -12.96 16.45 0.45
CA SER A 38 -14.09 16.59 -0.48
C SER A 38 -14.87 17.86 -0.18
N SER A 39 -15.29 18.56 -1.23
CA SER A 39 -16.14 19.74 -1.12
C SER A 39 -17.50 19.39 -0.55
N VAL A 40 -18.02 20.22 0.35
CA VAL A 40 -19.40 20.04 0.86
C VAL A 40 -20.44 20.14 -0.26
N GLY A 41 -20.18 20.92 -1.30
CA GLY A 41 -21.07 21.01 -2.47
C GLY A 41 -21.19 19.68 -3.21
N ASP A 42 -20.06 19.02 -3.45
CA ASP A 42 -20.02 17.73 -4.15
C ASP A 42 -20.72 16.64 -3.33
N VAL A 43 -20.52 16.64 -2.01
CA VAL A 43 -21.18 15.70 -1.10
C VAL A 43 -22.70 15.90 -1.08
N LEU A 44 -23.18 17.14 -1.01
CA LEU A 44 -24.62 17.45 -1.02
C LEU A 44 -25.27 17.08 -2.35
N LEU A 45 -24.53 17.19 -3.44
CA LEU A 45 -24.94 16.69 -4.76
C LEU A 45 -24.78 15.18 -4.93
N ARG A 46 -24.23 14.46 -3.93
CA ARG A 46 -23.84 13.04 -4.03
C ARG A 46 -22.92 12.76 -5.24
N GLY A 47 -22.14 13.76 -5.66
CA GLY A 47 -21.28 13.71 -6.84
C GLY A 47 -22.04 13.74 -8.16
N ALA A 48 -23.34 14.05 -8.14
CA ALA A 48 -24.07 14.39 -9.34
C ALA A 48 -23.60 15.75 -9.86
N ARG A 49 -23.73 15.96 -11.17
CA ARG A 49 -23.55 17.29 -11.76
C ARG A 49 -24.58 18.23 -11.14
N PRO A 50 -24.23 19.51 -10.88
CA PRO A 50 -25.22 20.52 -10.54
C PRO A 50 -26.40 20.44 -11.54
N PRO A 51 -27.65 20.52 -11.07
CA PRO A 51 -28.80 20.42 -11.95
C PRO A 51 -28.74 21.50 -13.04
N GLU A 52 -29.17 21.17 -14.26
CA GLU A 52 -29.28 22.12 -15.36
C GLU A 52 -30.39 23.13 -15.05
N GLN A 53 -30.14 24.43 -15.28
CA GLN A 53 -31.07 25.51 -14.93
C GLN A 53 -32.45 25.27 -15.53
N VAL A 54 -33.41 24.89 -14.69
CA VAL A 54 -34.80 24.69 -15.08
C VAL A 54 -35.56 26.00 -14.84
N PRO A 55 -36.38 26.46 -15.79
CA PRO A 55 -37.25 27.60 -15.58
C PRO A 55 -38.46 27.25 -14.68
N LEU A 56 -38.98 28.24 -13.95
CA LEU A 56 -40.16 28.06 -13.11
C LEU A 56 -41.38 27.57 -13.91
N SER A 57 -41.54 28.05 -15.15
CA SER A 57 -42.64 27.64 -16.03
C SER A 57 -42.69 26.12 -16.24
N GLU A 58 -41.54 25.49 -16.46
CA GLU A 58 -41.44 24.04 -16.63
C GLU A 58 -41.81 23.30 -15.33
N CYS A 59 -41.38 23.80 -14.17
CA CYS A 59 -41.76 23.24 -12.88
C CYS A 59 -43.28 23.33 -12.62
N LEU A 60 -43.92 24.44 -13.01
CA LEU A 60 -45.36 24.65 -12.86
C LEU A 60 -46.18 23.68 -13.72
N VAL A 61 -45.74 23.44 -14.96
CA VAL A 61 -46.35 22.43 -15.84
C VAL A 61 -46.28 21.04 -15.20
N ARG A 62 -45.15 20.67 -14.58
CA ARG A 62 -44.99 19.36 -13.91
C ARG A 62 -45.90 19.17 -12.70
N VAL A 63 -46.28 20.24 -12.01
CA VAL A 63 -47.22 20.18 -10.87
C VAL A 63 -48.69 20.41 -11.27
N GLY A 64 -48.96 20.53 -12.57
CA GLY A 64 -50.32 20.69 -13.12
C GLY A 64 -50.88 22.11 -12.95
N CYS A 65 -50.03 23.13 -12.83
CA CYS A 65 -50.44 24.53 -12.72
C CYS A 65 -50.21 25.27 -14.04
N GLN A 66 -51.15 26.11 -14.44
CA GLN A 66 -50.97 26.96 -15.63
C GLN A 66 -49.93 28.04 -15.33
N ALA A 67 -48.84 28.05 -16.10
CA ALA A 67 -47.80 29.07 -16.04
C ALA A 67 -48.25 30.46 -16.54
N ALA A 68 -49.50 30.59 -16.99
CA ALA A 68 -50.03 31.78 -17.68
C ALA A 68 -50.07 33.05 -16.82
N ASP A 69 -50.07 32.93 -15.49
CA ASP A 69 -50.10 34.07 -14.56
C ASP A 69 -48.71 34.64 -14.22
N ILE A 70 -47.63 33.98 -14.63
CA ILE A 70 -46.26 34.47 -14.39
C ILE A 70 -45.71 35.02 -15.71
N GLY A 71 -45.90 36.31 -15.94
CA GLY A 71 -45.50 37.01 -17.17
C GLY A 71 -43.98 37.07 -17.45
N VAL A 72 -43.14 36.50 -16.57
CA VAL A 72 -41.68 36.42 -16.72
C VAL A 72 -41.20 35.02 -16.32
N ASP A 73 -40.49 34.34 -17.19
CA ASP A 73 -39.92 33.03 -16.87
C ASP A 73 -38.68 33.19 -15.99
N VAL A 74 -38.84 32.93 -14.69
CA VAL A 74 -37.81 33.13 -13.67
C VAL A 74 -36.96 31.86 -13.50
N ARG A 75 -35.67 32.05 -13.23
CA ARG A 75 -34.72 30.97 -12.96
C ARG A 75 -35.00 30.32 -11.60
N MET A 76 -34.86 28.99 -11.53
CA MET A 76 -35.19 28.26 -10.29
C MET A 76 -34.31 28.67 -9.10
N ASP A 77 -33.08 29.12 -9.30
CA ASP A 77 -32.21 29.56 -8.22
C ASP A 77 -32.72 30.83 -7.53
N ASP A 78 -33.32 31.76 -8.28
CA ASP A 78 -33.98 32.94 -7.72
C ASP A 78 -35.27 32.57 -6.99
N VAL A 79 -36.05 31.65 -7.56
CA VAL A 79 -37.28 31.13 -6.92
C VAL A 79 -36.98 30.42 -5.61
N ILE A 80 -35.90 29.62 -5.54
CA ILE A 80 -35.51 28.88 -4.34
C ILE A 80 -35.11 29.82 -3.19
N ARG A 81 -34.55 30.99 -3.49
CA ARG A 81 -34.17 32.00 -2.49
C ARG A 81 -35.39 32.67 -1.89
N GLU A 82 -36.36 33.06 -2.72
CA GLU A 82 -37.55 33.79 -2.30
C GLU A 82 -38.83 33.25 -2.96
N PRO A 83 -39.25 32.01 -2.64
CA PRO A 83 -40.34 31.36 -3.36
C PRO A 83 -41.69 32.06 -3.16
N GLN A 84 -41.87 32.78 -2.04
CA GLN A 84 -43.04 33.61 -1.77
C GLN A 84 -43.23 34.78 -2.74
N SER A 85 -42.14 35.30 -3.32
CA SER A 85 -42.17 36.45 -4.24
C SER A 85 -42.63 36.04 -5.64
N TYR A 86 -42.41 34.78 -6.02
CA TYR A 86 -42.69 34.26 -7.37
C TYR A 86 -43.90 33.32 -7.41
N ILE A 87 -44.17 32.60 -6.33
CA ILE A 87 -45.30 31.67 -6.20
C ILE A 87 -46.12 32.10 -4.98
N PRO A 88 -47.13 32.99 -5.15
CA PRO A 88 -47.94 33.48 -4.05
C PRO A 88 -48.72 32.34 -3.36
N ASP A 89 -49.26 31.42 -4.15
CA ASP A 89 -50.03 30.26 -3.69
C ASP A 89 -49.15 29.29 -2.88
N ALA A 90 -49.54 29.04 -1.63
CA ALA A 90 -48.78 28.21 -0.70
C ALA A 90 -48.75 26.72 -1.06
N ASP A 91 -49.83 26.19 -1.67
CA ASP A 91 -49.95 24.78 -2.05
C ASP A 91 -49.22 24.49 -3.36
N VAL A 92 -49.24 25.42 -4.31
CA VAL A 92 -48.41 25.36 -5.52
C VAL A 92 -46.94 25.46 -5.14
N ARG A 93 -46.58 26.42 -4.26
CA ARG A 93 -45.21 26.59 -3.78
C ARG A 93 -44.69 25.32 -3.12
N ARG A 94 -45.48 24.69 -2.25
CA ARG A 94 -45.12 23.41 -1.62
C ARG A 94 -44.90 22.31 -2.65
N ARG A 95 -45.80 22.16 -3.63
CA ARG A 95 -45.67 21.13 -4.68
C ARG A 95 -44.43 21.33 -5.54
N VAL A 96 -44.14 22.56 -5.95
CA VAL A 96 -42.95 22.88 -6.75
C VAL A 96 -41.67 22.60 -5.97
N LEU A 97 -41.55 23.10 -4.73
CA LEU A 97 -40.35 22.91 -3.90
C LEU A 97 -40.10 21.44 -3.51
N ASN A 98 -41.14 20.60 -3.52
CA ASN A 98 -41.03 19.16 -3.27
C ASN A 98 -40.56 18.35 -4.50
N LEU A 99 -40.43 18.95 -5.68
CA LEU A 99 -39.84 18.27 -6.83
C LEU A 99 -38.36 17.94 -6.56
N SER A 100 -37.92 16.75 -6.96
CA SER A 100 -36.54 16.27 -6.75
C SER A 100 -35.46 17.22 -7.30
N ALA A 101 -35.72 17.82 -8.47
CA ALA A 101 -34.86 18.84 -9.06
C ALA A 101 -34.76 20.08 -8.14
N CYS A 102 -35.89 20.55 -7.60
CA CYS A 102 -35.95 21.72 -6.71
C CYS A 102 -35.27 21.47 -5.36
N GLN A 103 -35.38 20.25 -4.82
CA GLN A 103 -34.66 19.86 -3.61
C GLN A 103 -33.13 19.92 -3.79
N THR A 104 -32.64 19.49 -4.96
CA THR A 104 -31.22 19.56 -5.30
C THR A 104 -30.75 21.01 -5.44
N TYR A 105 -31.55 21.86 -6.08
CA TYR A 105 -31.32 23.30 -6.15
C TYR A 105 -31.31 23.97 -4.77
N ALA A 106 -32.20 23.57 -3.87
CA ALA A 106 -32.25 24.11 -2.52
C ALA A 106 -30.93 23.87 -1.77
N LEU A 107 -30.34 22.67 -1.91
CA LEU A 107 -29.03 22.38 -1.33
C LEU A 107 -27.94 23.28 -1.92
N VAL A 108 -27.86 23.40 -3.24
CA VAL A 108 -26.78 24.15 -3.91
C VAL A 108 -26.93 25.67 -3.79
N CYS A 109 -28.14 26.21 -3.91
CA CYS A 109 -28.38 27.64 -3.97
C CYS A 109 -28.59 28.27 -2.59
N LYS A 110 -29.14 27.51 -1.63
CA LYS A 110 -29.48 28.01 -0.30
C LYS A 110 -28.48 27.55 0.76
N VAL A 111 -28.05 26.28 0.73
CA VAL A 111 -27.22 25.72 1.81
C VAL A 111 -25.72 25.93 1.54
N VAL A 112 -25.21 25.55 0.36
CA VAL A 112 -23.77 25.63 0.04
C VAL A 112 -23.17 27.03 0.25
N PRO A 113 -23.80 28.14 -0.20
CA PRO A 113 -23.25 29.47 0.01
C PRO A 113 -23.18 29.84 1.49
N GLN A 114 -24.12 29.35 2.31
CA GLN A 114 -24.11 29.59 3.75
C GLN A 114 -23.00 28.79 4.43
N LEU A 115 -22.78 27.53 4.02
CA LEU A 115 -21.65 26.73 4.50
C LEU A 115 -20.32 27.44 4.21
N GLN A 116 -20.12 27.87 2.96
CA GLN A 116 -18.91 28.57 2.52
C GLN A 116 -18.68 29.90 3.25
N ARG A 117 -19.74 30.71 3.43
CA ARG A 117 -19.67 31.98 4.17
C ARG A 117 -19.27 31.79 5.63
N ASN A 118 -19.59 30.64 6.22
CA ASN A 118 -19.24 30.29 7.59
C ASN A 118 -17.96 29.43 7.68
N GLY A 119 -17.15 29.37 6.62
CA GLY A 119 -15.85 28.68 6.62
C GLY A 119 -15.94 27.16 6.52
N ILE A 120 -17.12 26.60 6.19
CA ILE A 120 -17.29 25.16 5.97
C ILE A 120 -17.27 24.91 4.46
N THR A 121 -16.09 24.63 3.91
CA THR A 121 -15.88 24.36 2.48
C THR A 121 -15.66 22.87 2.20
N SER A 122 -15.16 22.12 3.19
CA SER A 122 -14.80 20.71 3.08
C SER A 122 -15.44 19.84 4.17
N VAL A 123 -15.42 18.53 3.94
CA VAL A 123 -15.86 17.50 4.91
C VAL A 123 -15.04 17.56 6.21
N LEU A 124 -13.75 17.89 6.13
CA LEU A 124 -12.88 18.07 7.28
C LEU A 124 -13.38 19.20 8.20
N GLU A 125 -13.64 20.37 7.63
CA GLU A 125 -14.13 21.55 8.35
C GLU A 125 -15.53 21.30 8.94
N TRP A 126 -16.37 20.55 8.23
CA TRP A 126 -17.64 20.08 8.77
C TRP A 126 -17.44 19.24 10.04
N GLY A 127 -16.42 18.40 10.10
CA GLY A 127 -16.16 17.52 11.25
C GLY A 127 -15.51 18.17 12.47
N GLY A 128 -15.09 19.44 12.41
CA GLY A 128 -14.39 20.11 13.52
C GLY A 128 -15.26 20.22 14.79
N ALA A 129 -14.66 20.15 15.98
CA ALA A 129 -15.45 20.10 17.23
C ALA A 129 -16.03 21.46 17.64
N ASP A 130 -15.21 22.52 17.66
CA ASP A 130 -15.58 23.78 18.33
C ASP A 130 -16.05 24.86 17.34
N GLU A 131 -15.19 25.21 16.38
CA GLU A 131 -15.49 26.25 15.36
C GLU A 131 -16.63 25.82 14.43
N SER A 132 -16.68 24.52 14.06
CA SER A 132 -17.78 24.00 13.24
C SER A 132 -19.12 24.04 13.97
N GLY A 133 -19.14 23.90 15.30
CA GLY A 133 -20.38 23.90 16.07
C GLY A 133 -21.10 25.25 16.05
N VAL A 134 -20.34 26.35 16.05
CA VAL A 134 -20.85 27.72 15.90
C VAL A 134 -21.26 27.97 14.45
N ALA A 135 -20.40 27.61 13.49
CA ALA A 135 -20.68 27.76 12.06
C ALA A 135 -21.95 26.99 11.64
N LYS A 136 -22.12 25.74 12.08
CA LYS A 136 -23.32 24.94 11.84
C LYS A 136 -24.59 25.58 12.38
N ARG A 137 -24.53 26.18 13.58
CA ARG A 137 -25.66 26.92 14.16
C ARG A 137 -26.00 28.16 13.33
N ALA A 138 -25.00 28.92 12.88
CA ALA A 138 -25.19 30.07 12.01
C ALA A 138 -25.82 29.67 10.66
N VAL A 139 -25.34 28.58 10.05
CA VAL A 139 -25.90 28.03 8.80
C VAL A 139 -27.34 27.58 8.99
N ARG A 140 -27.64 26.84 10.07
CA ARG A 140 -29.02 26.41 10.37
C ARG A 140 -29.96 27.62 10.48
N ASN A 141 -29.56 28.64 11.23
CA ASN A 141 -30.37 29.85 11.42
C ASN A 141 -30.57 30.61 10.11
N ALA A 142 -29.54 30.69 9.26
CA ALA A 142 -29.62 31.37 7.96
C ALA A 142 -30.46 30.58 6.93
N VAL A 143 -30.43 29.25 6.97
CA VAL A 143 -31.23 28.40 6.08
C VAL A 143 -32.71 28.45 6.48
N ALA A 144 -33.02 28.57 7.78
CA ALA A 144 -34.38 28.69 8.32
C ALA A 144 -35.37 27.63 7.74
N ASP A 145 -34.86 26.44 7.46
CA ASP A 145 -35.59 25.30 6.92
C ASP A 145 -35.01 24.04 7.56
N ASP A 146 -35.71 23.53 8.59
CA ASP A 146 -35.24 22.37 9.35
C ASP A 146 -35.18 21.10 8.48
N GLY A 147 -36.02 20.99 7.44
CA GLY A 147 -35.98 19.85 6.52
C GLY A 147 -34.69 19.83 5.71
N LEU A 148 -34.36 20.95 5.05
CA LEU A 148 -33.12 21.11 4.30
C LEU A 148 -31.88 20.97 5.19
N TRP A 149 -31.93 21.55 6.40
CA TRP A 149 -30.84 21.44 7.35
C TRP A 149 -30.61 19.98 7.80
N ASN A 150 -31.68 19.25 8.11
CA ASN A 150 -31.57 17.84 8.51
C ASN A 150 -31.00 16.98 7.38
N THR A 151 -31.45 17.18 6.13
CA THR A 151 -30.88 16.48 4.97
C THR A 151 -29.39 16.79 4.79
N THR A 152 -29.02 18.06 4.88
CA THR A 152 -27.62 18.52 4.80
C THR A 152 -26.76 17.85 5.86
N ARG A 153 -27.21 17.91 7.11
CA ARG A 153 -26.51 17.32 8.26
C ARG A 153 -26.32 15.82 8.06
N CYS A 154 -27.37 15.08 7.71
CA CYS A 154 -27.29 13.63 7.48
C CYS A 154 -26.29 13.26 6.38
N LEU A 155 -26.28 13.99 5.26
CA LEU A 155 -25.35 13.73 4.16
C LEU A 155 -23.90 14.01 4.54
N LEU A 156 -23.64 15.15 5.20
CA LEU A 156 -22.29 15.53 5.59
C LEU A 156 -21.76 14.69 6.77
N ASP A 157 -22.59 14.32 7.75
CA ASP A 157 -22.21 13.41 8.85
C ASP A 157 -21.86 12.01 8.32
N ALA A 158 -22.63 11.51 7.34
CA ALA A 158 -22.35 10.23 6.69
C ALA A 158 -21.04 10.29 5.88
N ALA A 159 -20.81 11.38 5.13
CA ALA A 159 -19.57 11.57 4.38
C ALA A 159 -18.35 11.72 5.28
N PHE A 160 -18.48 12.45 6.39
CA PHE A 160 -17.41 12.60 7.38
C PHE A 160 -17.04 11.27 8.03
N SER A 161 -18.03 10.52 8.51
CA SER A 161 -17.81 9.20 9.11
C SER A 161 -17.14 8.25 8.11
N ALA A 162 -17.64 8.21 6.87
CA ALA A 162 -17.05 7.43 5.79
C ALA A 162 -15.59 7.80 5.51
N ALA A 163 -15.29 9.10 5.43
CA ALA A 163 -13.93 9.59 5.17
C ALA A 163 -12.96 9.26 6.32
N LYS A 164 -13.42 9.36 7.58
CA LYS A 164 -12.62 8.98 8.75
C LYS A 164 -12.32 7.49 8.79
N ASP A 165 -13.29 6.65 8.48
CA ASP A 165 -13.10 5.20 8.42
C ASP A 165 -12.12 4.81 7.31
N ALA A 166 -12.21 5.47 6.14
CA ALA A 166 -11.30 5.24 5.03
C ALA A 166 -9.85 5.62 5.40
N ASP A 167 -9.65 6.82 5.97
CA ASP A 167 -8.32 7.29 6.42
C ASP A 167 -7.72 6.36 7.48
N ALA A 168 -8.53 5.90 8.45
CA ALA A 168 -8.08 4.96 9.48
C ALA A 168 -7.66 3.60 8.87
N ARG A 169 -8.41 3.08 7.89
CA ARG A 169 -8.05 1.84 7.19
C ARG A 169 -6.77 1.99 6.39
N GLU A 170 -6.60 3.10 5.69
CA GLU A 170 -5.38 3.37 4.92
C GLU A 170 -4.14 3.44 5.83
N MET A 171 -4.26 4.13 6.97
CA MET A 171 -3.18 4.19 7.96
C MET A 171 -2.84 2.83 8.55
N ALA A 172 -3.85 1.99 8.83
CA ALA A 172 -3.64 0.64 9.33
C ALA A 172 -2.93 -0.26 8.30
N GLU A 173 -3.33 -0.16 7.03
CA GLU A 173 -2.72 -0.91 5.93
C GLU A 173 -1.26 -0.49 5.71
N ARG A 174 -0.99 0.81 5.68
CA ARG A 174 0.38 1.35 5.58
C ARG A 174 1.25 0.84 6.72
N LYS A 175 0.74 0.83 7.96
CA LYS A 175 1.46 0.27 9.12
C LYS A 175 1.73 -1.22 8.96
N ARG A 176 0.76 -1.99 8.46
CA ARG A 176 0.91 -3.42 8.21
C ARG A 176 2.03 -3.71 7.22
N ILE A 177 2.02 -3.03 6.07
CA ILE A 177 3.04 -3.17 5.02
C ILE A 177 4.44 -2.81 5.55
N VAL A 178 4.53 -1.70 6.29
CA VAL A 178 5.81 -1.26 6.89
C VAL A 178 6.31 -2.30 7.90
N MET A 179 5.44 -2.84 8.75
CA MET A 179 5.82 -3.86 9.72
C MET A 179 6.28 -5.16 9.05
N GLU A 180 5.55 -5.61 8.02
CA GLU A 180 5.94 -6.79 7.23
C GLU A 180 7.31 -6.62 6.59
N ARG A 181 7.60 -5.43 6.05
CA ARG A 181 8.92 -5.11 5.49
C ARG A 181 10.02 -5.13 6.54
N ILE A 182 9.77 -4.57 7.73
CA ILE A 182 10.73 -4.57 8.84
C ILE A 182 11.01 -6.00 9.30
N VAL A 183 9.98 -6.83 9.44
CA VAL A 183 10.12 -8.24 9.83
C VAL A 183 10.93 -8.99 8.77
N SER A 184 10.59 -8.85 7.50
CA SER A 184 11.32 -9.50 6.41
C SER A 184 12.78 -9.07 6.35
N GLU A 185 13.07 -7.77 6.51
CA GLU A 185 14.44 -7.27 6.52
C GLU A 185 15.23 -7.79 7.73
N LYS A 186 14.61 -7.85 8.90
CA LYS A 186 15.22 -8.42 10.10
C LYS A 186 15.61 -9.88 9.88
N GLU A 187 14.70 -10.68 9.32
CA GLU A 187 14.98 -12.10 9.01
C GLU A 187 16.10 -12.24 7.97
N ARG A 188 16.17 -11.36 6.98
CA ARG A 188 17.25 -11.35 5.99
C ARG A 188 18.61 -11.04 6.63
N VAL A 189 18.66 -10.03 7.49
CA VAL A 189 19.89 -9.63 8.20
C VAL A 189 20.34 -10.73 9.15
N GLU A 190 19.42 -11.36 9.88
CA GLU A 190 19.74 -12.46 10.79
C GLU A 190 20.31 -13.67 10.02
N ARG A 191 19.69 -14.06 8.91
CA ARG A 191 20.23 -15.12 8.04
C ARG A 191 21.61 -14.79 7.49
N ALA A 192 21.83 -13.55 7.03
CA ALA A 192 23.13 -13.11 6.53
C ALA A 192 24.20 -13.12 7.64
N THR A 193 23.83 -12.76 8.87
CA THR A 193 24.75 -12.77 10.02
C THR A 193 25.22 -14.19 10.33
N ILE A 194 24.27 -15.14 10.35
CA ILE A 194 24.57 -16.56 10.55
C ILE A 194 25.47 -17.10 9.41
N GLU A 195 25.17 -16.75 8.16
CA GLU A 195 26.00 -17.16 7.02
C GLU A 195 27.42 -16.61 7.10
N ASP A 196 27.58 -15.34 7.47
CA ASP A 196 28.90 -14.72 7.64
C ASP A 196 29.69 -15.34 8.79
N GLU A 197 29.03 -15.71 9.89
CA GLU A 197 29.66 -16.44 11.00
C GLU A 197 30.15 -17.81 10.56
N MET A 198 29.30 -18.60 9.91
CA MET A 198 29.69 -19.91 9.34
C MET A 198 30.85 -19.77 8.33
N ARG A 199 30.83 -18.73 7.50
CA ARG A 199 31.92 -18.46 6.54
C ARG A 199 33.22 -18.16 7.27
N ARG A 200 33.20 -17.35 8.34
CA ARG A 200 34.39 -17.06 9.17
C ARG A 200 34.94 -18.32 9.84
N GLU A 201 34.08 -19.12 10.46
CA GLU A 201 34.50 -20.36 11.12
C GLU A 201 35.10 -21.35 10.11
N SER A 202 34.49 -21.49 8.94
CA SER A 202 35.02 -22.33 7.87
C SER A 202 36.42 -21.88 7.44
N LEU A 203 36.63 -20.57 7.26
CA LEU A 203 37.94 -20.01 6.93
C LEU A 203 38.98 -20.31 8.03
N MET A 204 38.62 -20.14 9.30
CA MET A 204 39.50 -20.47 10.43
C MET A 204 39.94 -21.93 10.42
N ILE A 205 39.00 -22.86 10.23
CA ILE A 205 39.30 -24.30 10.14
C ILE A 205 40.23 -24.59 8.96
N THR A 206 40.04 -23.95 7.81
CA THR A 206 40.91 -24.16 6.64
C THR A 206 42.32 -23.62 6.86
N MET A 207 42.46 -22.48 7.53
CA MET A 207 43.76 -21.94 7.89
C MET A 207 44.52 -22.86 8.85
N GLU A 208 43.86 -23.31 9.93
CA GLU A 208 44.46 -24.22 10.90
C GLU A 208 44.93 -25.53 10.24
N ARG A 209 44.11 -26.10 9.34
CA ARG A 209 44.51 -27.28 8.56
C ARG A 209 45.73 -27.01 7.68
N GLN A 210 45.82 -25.83 7.07
CA GLN A 210 46.97 -25.47 6.24
C GLN A 210 48.23 -25.30 7.10
N ASP A 211 48.11 -24.71 8.28
CA ASP A 211 49.20 -24.57 9.25
C ASP A 211 49.71 -25.94 9.73
N ASP A 212 48.80 -26.86 10.06
CA ASP A 212 49.16 -28.23 10.42
C ASP A 212 49.87 -28.98 9.28
N LEU A 213 49.36 -28.83 8.05
CA LEU A 213 49.97 -29.43 6.86
C LEU A 213 51.37 -28.86 6.60
N THR A 214 51.54 -27.54 6.73
CA THR A 214 52.85 -26.90 6.57
C THR A 214 53.81 -27.38 7.65
N LYS A 215 53.38 -27.47 8.91
CA LYS A 215 54.18 -28.00 10.02
C LYS A 215 54.63 -29.44 9.75
N LEU A 216 53.71 -30.34 9.41
CA LEU A 216 54.04 -31.73 9.07
C LEU A 216 55.04 -31.82 7.91
N ARG A 217 54.84 -31.00 6.87
CA ARG A 217 55.77 -30.94 5.73
C ARG A 217 57.17 -30.49 6.16
N THR A 218 57.27 -29.48 7.03
CA THR A 218 58.58 -29.04 7.56
C THR A 218 59.23 -30.12 8.43
N GLU A 219 58.48 -30.80 9.29
CA GLU A 219 59.00 -31.88 10.14
C GLU A 219 59.54 -33.06 9.31
N ILE A 220 58.83 -33.45 8.24
CA ILE A 220 59.27 -34.49 7.31
C ILE A 220 60.60 -34.07 6.65
N LEU A 221 60.67 -32.85 6.11
CA LEU A 221 61.88 -32.34 5.47
C LEU A 221 63.08 -32.29 6.45
N ILE A 222 62.85 -31.86 7.68
CA ILE A 222 63.89 -31.84 8.73
C ILE A 222 64.38 -33.26 9.02
N ARG A 223 63.47 -34.23 9.18
CA ARG A 223 63.85 -35.64 9.42
C ARG A 223 64.69 -36.19 8.27
N GLU A 224 64.31 -35.95 7.02
CA GLU A 224 65.07 -36.41 5.86
C GLU A 224 66.45 -35.75 5.77
N LEU A 225 66.55 -34.45 6.07
CA LEU A 225 67.83 -33.75 6.10
C LEU A 225 68.77 -34.31 7.19
N ILE A 226 68.24 -34.61 8.38
CA ILE A 226 69.02 -35.25 9.46
C ILE A 226 69.48 -36.65 9.04
N LYS A 227 68.61 -37.46 8.43
CA LYS A 227 68.97 -38.78 7.92
C LYS A 227 70.08 -38.71 6.88
N SER A 228 69.95 -37.83 5.87
CA SER A 228 70.95 -37.61 4.83
C SER A 228 72.31 -37.20 5.42
N LYS A 229 72.34 -36.25 6.37
CA LYS A 229 73.57 -35.85 7.07
C LYS A 229 74.21 -37.01 7.86
N ARG A 230 73.41 -37.86 8.52
CA ARG A 230 73.94 -39.05 9.22
C ARG A 230 74.52 -40.10 8.27
N ILE A 231 73.93 -40.28 7.10
CA ILE A 231 74.41 -41.21 6.07
C ILE A 231 75.72 -40.68 5.46
N GLY A 232 75.72 -39.44 4.96
CA GLY A 232 76.94 -38.82 4.41
C GLY A 232 78.08 -38.73 5.42
N GLY A 233 77.78 -38.48 6.70
CA GLY A 233 78.77 -38.53 7.78
C GLY A 233 79.31 -39.93 8.08
N ARG A 234 78.55 -41.00 7.81
CA ARG A 234 79.05 -42.39 7.89
C ARG A 234 79.91 -42.73 6.68
N GLU A 235 79.47 -42.41 5.47
CA GLU A 235 80.25 -42.64 4.24
C GLU A 235 81.58 -41.89 4.25
N LEU A 236 81.62 -40.65 4.75
CA LEU A 236 82.86 -39.88 4.92
C LEU A 236 83.81 -40.51 5.96
N ARG A 237 83.28 -41.15 7.00
CA ARG A 237 84.08 -41.92 7.97
C ARG A 237 84.65 -43.19 7.36
N GLU A 238 83.82 -43.94 6.63
CA GLU A 238 84.25 -45.16 5.93
C GLU A 238 85.29 -44.85 4.84
N LEU A 239 85.14 -43.76 4.08
CA LEU A 239 86.13 -43.30 3.11
C LEU A 239 87.45 -42.90 3.78
N ARG A 240 87.38 -42.24 4.95
CA ARG A 240 88.57 -41.90 5.73
C ARG A 240 89.29 -43.15 6.25
N GLU A 241 88.55 -44.14 6.74
CA GLU A 241 89.12 -45.43 7.16
C GLU A 241 89.72 -46.20 5.98
N ARG A 242 89.04 -46.25 4.82
CA ARG A 242 89.58 -46.87 3.61
C ARG A 242 90.86 -46.16 3.14
N GLN A 243 90.90 -44.83 3.12
CA GLN A 243 92.12 -44.09 2.78
C GLN A 243 93.25 -44.29 3.80
N SER A 244 92.92 -44.41 5.09
CA SER A 244 93.89 -44.73 6.14
C SER A 244 94.47 -46.13 5.97
N ASN A 245 93.63 -47.13 5.65
CA ASN A 245 94.06 -48.50 5.41
C ASN A 245 94.91 -48.61 4.12
N VAL A 246 94.56 -47.89 3.05
CA VAL A 246 95.39 -47.83 1.83
C VAL A 246 96.74 -47.17 2.12
N LYS A 247 96.79 -46.09 2.91
CA LYS A 247 98.07 -45.50 3.35
C LYS A 247 98.92 -46.47 4.17
N CYS A 248 98.32 -47.26 5.06
CA CYS A 248 99.03 -48.32 5.77
C CYS A 248 99.58 -49.39 4.81
N CYS A 249 98.79 -49.85 3.83
CA CYS A 249 99.24 -50.86 2.87
C CYS A 249 100.36 -50.36 1.94
N VAL A 250 100.36 -49.08 1.55
CA VAL A 250 101.44 -48.48 0.73
C VAL A 250 102.73 -48.24 1.54
N SER A 251 102.66 -48.20 2.87
CA SER A 251 103.84 -48.08 3.74
C SER A 251 104.52 -49.42 4.07
N LEU A 252 103.99 -50.53 3.52
CA LEU A 252 104.44 -51.91 3.75
C LEU A 252 104.98 -52.61 2.48
N LEU A 253 105.09 -51.86 1.38
CA LEU A 253 105.76 -52.24 0.12
C LEU A 253 107.02 -51.38 -0.05
#